data_AF-A0A8T4ALN4-F1
#
_entry.id   AF-A0A8T4ALN4-F1
#
_cell.length_a   1.000
_cell.length_b   1.000
_cell.length_c   1.000
_cell.angle_alpha   90.00
_cell.angle_beta   90.00
_cell.angle_gamma   90.00
#
_symmetry.space_group_name_H-M   'P 1'
#
loop_
_entity.id
_entity.type
_entity.pdbx_description
1 polymer ?
#
loop_
_entity_poly.entity_id
_entity_poly.type
_entity_poly.pdbx_seq_one_letter_code
_entity_poly.pdbx_strand_id
1 'polypeptide(L)'
;MSRRLFYSFATLIGFTIVANLQADDSGLAFSYSEQDPATAVVGIVPGLIIWAEIELAEHQGEGLYKGLAIDEANTQTMIFLAKEFEAKGKLLVENGDTDKALPQFLAAEAIARYAASMPHLLEDRVLGGEEHDESDEDHHK
;
A
#
# COMPACT_ATOMS: atom_id res chain seq x y z
N MET A 1 -46.82 -10.44 41.20
CA MET A 1 -45.54 -9.71 41.30
C MET A 1 -44.50 -10.42 40.44
N SER A 2 -43.96 -9.67 39.49
CA SER A 2 -43.03 -10.08 38.44
C SER A 2 -41.59 -10.17 38.97
N ARG A 3 -40.85 -11.24 38.63
CA ARG A 3 -39.38 -11.20 38.57
C ARG A 3 -38.92 -11.91 37.30
N ARG A 4 -38.60 -11.09 36.31
CA ARG A 4 -38.08 -11.45 34.99
C ARG A 4 -36.63 -11.93 35.15
N LEU A 5 -36.34 -13.10 34.61
CA LEU A 5 -35.00 -13.58 34.31
C LEU A 5 -34.45 -12.72 33.16
N PHE A 6 -33.45 -11.89 33.44
CA PHE A 6 -32.69 -11.20 32.41
C PHE A 6 -31.59 -12.15 31.92
N TYR A 7 -31.83 -12.74 30.75
CA TYR A 7 -30.77 -13.35 29.95
C TYR A 7 -30.03 -12.22 29.23
N SER A 8 -28.80 -11.94 29.66
CA SER A 8 -27.87 -11.11 28.91
C SER A 8 -27.31 -11.95 27.76
N PHE A 9 -27.96 -11.88 26.60
CA PHE A 9 -27.35 -12.23 25.31
C PHE A 9 -26.35 -11.11 24.99
N ALA A 10 -25.07 -11.32 25.31
CA ALA A 10 -24.01 -10.46 24.80
C ALA A 10 -23.84 -10.78 23.31
N THR A 11 -24.29 -9.85 22.48
CA THR A 11 -24.25 -9.90 21.03
C THR A 11 -22.80 -9.92 20.56
N LEU A 12 -22.46 -10.99 19.83
CA LEU A 12 -21.25 -11.14 19.02
C LEU A 12 -21.19 -9.96 18.03
N ILE A 13 -20.32 -8.99 18.25
CA ILE A 13 -20.02 -7.98 17.22
C ILE A 13 -18.97 -8.61 16.30
N GLY A 14 -19.43 -8.94 15.09
CA GLY A 14 -18.64 -9.54 14.03
C GLY A 14 -17.49 -8.65 13.61
N PHE A 15 -16.28 -9.14 13.87
CA PHE A 15 -15.09 -8.75 13.13
C PHE A 15 -14.90 -9.78 12.01
N THR A 16 -15.60 -9.59 10.90
CA THR A 16 -15.40 -10.38 9.68
C THR A 16 -15.45 -9.46 8.47
N ILE A 17 -14.42 -8.63 8.33
CA ILE A 17 -13.87 -8.30 7.02
C ILE A 17 -12.37 -8.55 7.11
N VAL A 18 -12.00 -9.82 7.31
CA VAL A 18 -10.76 -10.29 6.70
C VAL A 18 -11.19 -10.62 5.28
N ALA A 19 -11.19 -9.59 4.42
CA ALA A 19 -11.23 -9.82 2.99
C ALA A 19 -10.13 -10.85 2.70
N ASN A 20 -10.49 -11.89 1.97
CA ASN A 20 -9.59 -12.94 1.53
C ASN A 20 -8.37 -12.28 0.88
N LEU A 21 -7.29 -12.16 1.66
CA LEU A 21 -5.96 -11.88 1.16
C LEU A 21 -5.53 -13.19 0.49
N GLN A 22 -6.07 -13.46 -0.70
CA GLN A 22 -5.52 -14.48 -1.56
C GLN A 22 -4.15 -13.93 -1.96
N ALA A 23 -3.11 -14.51 -1.38
CA ALA A 23 -1.72 -14.39 -1.80
C ALA A 23 -1.55 -15.09 -3.17
N ASP A 24 -2.29 -14.60 -4.16
CA ASP A 24 -2.02 -14.84 -5.57
C ASP A 24 -1.14 -13.67 -6.00
N ASP A 25 -0.04 -13.93 -6.72
CA ASP A 25 0.92 -12.92 -7.19
C ASP A 25 0.29 -11.83 -8.08
N SER A 26 -1.01 -11.92 -8.36
CA SER A 26 -1.83 -10.80 -8.80
C SER A 26 -2.03 -9.81 -7.64
N GLY A 27 -1.16 -8.81 -7.53
CA GLY A 27 -1.34 -7.68 -6.62
C GLY A 27 -2.78 -7.14 -6.65
N LEU A 28 -3.27 -6.65 -5.50
CA LEU A 28 -4.63 -6.12 -5.34
C LEU A 28 -5.07 -5.30 -6.54
N ALA A 29 -6.24 -5.59 -7.12
CA ALA A 29 -6.78 -4.82 -8.24
C ALA A 29 -6.86 -3.33 -7.89
N PHE A 30 -6.71 -2.46 -8.89
CA PHE A 30 -6.86 -1.02 -8.69
C PHE A 30 -8.32 -0.64 -8.44
N SER A 31 -8.56 0.30 -7.53
CA SER A 31 -9.92 0.68 -7.13
C SER A 31 -10.77 1.20 -8.28
N TYR A 32 -10.17 1.80 -9.33
CA TYR A 32 -10.92 2.28 -10.50
C TYR A 32 -11.66 1.17 -11.27
N SER A 33 -11.25 -0.10 -11.09
CA SER A 33 -11.86 -1.25 -11.76
C SER A 33 -13.00 -1.88 -10.96
N GLU A 34 -13.21 -1.44 -9.72
CA GLU A 34 -14.27 -1.96 -8.85
C GLU A 34 -15.66 -1.44 -9.26
N GLN A 35 -16.71 -2.15 -8.81
CA GLN A 35 -18.09 -1.72 -9.06
C GLN A 35 -18.41 -0.37 -8.41
N ASP A 36 -17.81 -0.09 -7.25
CA ASP A 36 -17.88 1.19 -6.56
C ASP A 36 -16.45 1.69 -6.24
N PRO A 37 -15.81 2.39 -7.20
CA PRO A 37 -14.45 2.87 -7.03
C PRO A 37 -14.29 3.85 -5.86
N ALA A 38 -15.33 4.64 -5.56
CA ALA A 38 -15.28 5.64 -4.50
C ALA A 38 -15.20 4.98 -3.12
N THR A 39 -16.02 3.96 -2.88
CA THR A 39 -15.96 3.19 -1.64
C THR A 39 -14.66 2.38 -1.54
N ALA A 40 -14.26 1.73 -2.64
CA ALA A 40 -13.05 0.90 -2.67
C ALA A 40 -11.78 1.69 -2.36
N VAL A 41 -11.59 2.84 -3.04
CA VAL A 41 -10.36 3.62 -2.91
C VAL A 41 -10.20 4.23 -1.52
N VAL A 42 -11.29 4.70 -0.91
CA VAL A 42 -11.29 5.26 0.46
C VAL A 42 -10.88 4.20 1.49
N GLY A 43 -11.30 2.94 1.27
CA GLY A 43 -10.99 1.83 2.17
C GLY A 43 -9.54 1.34 2.07
N ILE A 44 -8.93 1.38 0.87
CA ILE A 44 -7.63 0.73 0.63
C ILE A 44 -6.43 1.66 0.82
N VAL A 45 -6.57 2.97 0.52
CA VAL A 45 -5.46 3.94 0.57
C VAL A 45 -4.72 3.97 1.91
N PRO A 46 -5.39 3.97 3.09
CA PRO A 46 -4.68 3.93 4.37
C PRO A 46 -3.76 2.71 4.50
N GLY A 47 -4.21 1.54 4.06
CA GLY A 47 -3.44 0.29 4.09
C GLY A 47 -2.25 0.33 3.15
N LEU A 48 -2.41 0.89 1.95
CA LEU A 48 -1.31 1.04 0.97
C LEU A 48 -0.23 2.01 1.46
N ILE A 49 -0.61 3.10 2.12
CA ILE A 49 0.36 4.03 2.72
C ILE A 49 1.16 3.32 3.82
N ILE A 50 0.49 2.58 4.71
CA ILE A 50 1.16 1.80 5.76
C ILE A 50 2.10 0.77 5.15
N TRP A 51 1.67 0.08 4.09
CA TRP A 51 2.51 -0.89 3.40
C TRP A 51 3.76 -0.23 2.82
N ALA A 52 3.63 0.90 2.12
CA ALA A 52 4.78 1.63 1.58
C ALA A 52 5.76 2.09 2.67
N GLU A 53 5.27 2.46 3.85
CA GLU A 53 6.12 2.79 5.01
C GLU A 53 6.89 1.57 5.54
N ILE A 54 6.23 0.41 5.60
CA ILE A 54 6.85 -0.85 6.01
C ILE A 54 7.95 -1.25 5.02
N GLU A 55 7.64 -1.24 3.72
CA GLU A 55 8.60 -1.58 2.67
C GLU A 55 9.84 -0.69 2.71
N LEU A 56 9.65 0.62 2.87
CA LEU A 56 10.76 1.55 3.04
C LEU A 56 11.60 1.21 4.28
N ALA A 57 10.96 0.98 5.42
CA ALA A 57 11.65 0.72 6.68
C ALA A 57 12.41 -0.62 6.68
N GLU A 58 11.85 -1.65 6.06
CA GLU A 58 12.47 -2.96 5.87
C GLU A 58 13.79 -2.83 5.07
N HIS A 59 13.71 -2.26 3.87
CA HIS A 59 14.88 -2.12 3.00
C HIS A 59 15.91 -1.10 3.50
N GLN A 60 15.48 -0.10 4.30
CA GLN A 60 16.41 0.73 5.08
C GLN A 60 17.22 -0.12 6.08
N GLY A 61 16.55 -1.06 6.77
CA GLY A 61 17.18 -1.98 7.72
C GLY A 61 18.14 -2.97 7.06
N GLU A 62 17.86 -3.38 5.84
CA GLU A 62 18.71 -4.26 5.02
C GLU A 62 19.90 -3.52 4.38
N GLY A 63 19.85 -2.19 4.38
CA GLY A 63 20.93 -1.35 3.85
C GLY A 63 20.85 -1.11 2.34
N LEU A 64 19.71 -1.39 1.69
CA LEU A 64 19.50 -1.14 0.27
C LEU A 64 19.87 0.29 -0.14
N TYR A 65 19.55 1.27 0.72
CA TYR A 65 19.77 2.69 0.42
C TYR A 65 21.19 3.20 0.69
N LYS A 66 22.15 2.33 1.03
CA LYS A 66 23.53 2.75 1.33
C LYS A 66 24.19 3.35 0.09
N GLY A 67 24.42 4.66 0.11
CA GLY A 67 24.96 5.41 -1.04
C GLY A 67 23.91 5.81 -2.07
N LEU A 68 22.62 5.56 -1.80
CA LEU A 68 21.47 5.80 -2.68
C LEU A 68 20.43 6.72 -2.01
N ALA A 69 20.91 7.76 -1.32
CA ALA A 69 20.07 8.66 -0.52
C ALA A 69 18.99 9.39 -1.35
N ILE A 70 19.22 9.59 -2.66
CA ILE A 70 18.21 10.19 -3.55
C ILE A 70 17.04 9.22 -3.78
N ASP A 71 17.31 7.94 -3.98
CA ASP A 71 16.24 6.94 -4.15
C ASP A 71 15.42 6.82 -2.86
N GLU A 72 16.08 6.83 -1.69
CA GLU A 72 15.41 6.84 -0.39
C GLU A 72 14.49 8.06 -0.22
N ALA A 73 15.02 9.26 -0.51
CA ALA A 73 14.28 10.51 -0.42
C ALA A 73 13.10 10.56 -1.39
N ASN A 74 13.25 9.96 -2.58
CA ASN A 74 12.15 9.85 -3.54
C ASN A 74 11.03 8.97 -3.00
N THR A 75 11.34 7.79 -2.44
CA THR A 75 10.34 6.90 -1.83
C THR A 75 9.63 7.60 -0.67
N GLN A 76 10.37 8.26 0.23
CA GLN A 76 9.80 9.07 1.32
C GLN A 76 8.88 10.18 0.81
N THR A 77 9.29 10.89 -0.24
CA THR A 77 8.49 11.96 -0.86
C THR A 77 7.18 11.41 -1.43
N MET A 78 7.21 10.25 -2.05
CA MET A 78 6.00 9.63 -2.59
C MET A 78 5.04 9.20 -1.47
N ILE A 79 5.53 8.60 -0.39
CA ILE A 79 4.72 8.30 0.80
C ILE A 79 4.09 9.58 1.36
N PHE A 80 4.86 10.66 1.48
CA PHE A 80 4.36 11.95 1.91
C PHE A 80 3.24 12.48 0.99
N LEU A 81 3.45 12.46 -0.33
CA LEU A 81 2.45 12.90 -1.29
C LEU A 81 1.18 12.05 -1.25
N ALA A 82 1.28 10.72 -1.08
CA ALA A 82 0.12 9.86 -0.93
C ALA A 82 -0.74 10.26 0.28
N LYS A 83 -0.09 10.58 1.41
CA LYS A 83 -0.78 11.10 2.61
C LYS A 83 -1.45 12.46 2.37
N GLU A 84 -0.78 13.39 1.67
CA GLU A 84 -1.35 14.69 1.33
C GLU A 84 -2.59 14.55 0.44
N PHE A 85 -2.55 13.67 -0.56
CA PHE A 85 -3.70 13.40 -1.43
C PHE A 85 -4.85 12.72 -0.66
N GLU A 86 -4.55 11.78 0.22
CA GLU A 86 -5.55 11.15 1.09
C GLU A 86 -6.22 12.19 2.01
N ALA A 87 -5.43 13.03 2.68
CA ALA A 87 -5.93 14.09 3.56
C ALA A 87 -6.81 15.09 2.81
N LYS A 88 -6.40 15.50 1.61
CA LYS A 88 -7.19 16.38 0.75
C LYS A 88 -8.48 15.72 0.27
N GLY A 89 -8.45 14.42 -0.05
CA GLY A 89 -9.64 13.63 -0.36
C GLY A 89 -10.63 13.62 0.80
N LYS A 90 -10.15 13.34 2.03
CA LYS A 90 -10.96 13.36 3.26
C LYS A 90 -11.61 14.74 3.50
N LEU A 91 -10.85 15.81 3.37
CA LEU A 91 -11.36 17.19 3.52
C LEU A 91 -12.46 17.51 2.49
N LEU A 92 -12.31 17.05 1.25
CA LEU A 92 -13.33 17.25 0.21
C LEU A 92 -14.61 16.46 0.52
N VAL A 93 -14.51 15.23 1.04
CA VAL A 93 -15.67 14.46 1.51
C VAL A 93 -16.38 15.18 2.66
N GLU A 94 -15.63 15.68 3.64
CA GLU A 94 -16.19 16.45 4.77
C GLU A 94 -16.94 17.71 4.32
N ASN A 95 -16.50 18.33 3.22
CA ASN A 95 -17.15 19.50 2.62
C ASN A 95 -18.32 19.14 1.67
N GLY A 96 -18.62 17.84 1.46
CA GLY A 96 -19.64 17.37 0.53
C GLY A 96 -19.23 17.43 -0.95
N ASP A 97 -17.95 17.70 -1.24
CA ASP A 97 -17.37 17.77 -2.58
C ASP A 97 -16.92 16.37 -3.07
N THR A 98 -17.80 15.38 -3.03
CA THR A 98 -17.46 13.97 -3.30
C THR A 98 -16.87 13.73 -4.69
N ASP A 99 -17.36 14.43 -5.72
CA ASP A 99 -16.86 14.32 -7.09
C ASP A 99 -15.40 14.78 -7.21
N LYS A 100 -14.98 15.73 -6.38
CA LYS A 100 -13.59 16.22 -6.34
C LYS A 100 -12.70 15.35 -5.46
N ALA A 101 -13.28 14.65 -4.49
CA ALA A 101 -12.55 13.78 -3.57
C ALA A 101 -12.00 12.53 -4.28
N LEU A 102 -12.82 11.90 -5.14
CA LEU A 102 -12.45 10.68 -5.86
C LEU A 102 -11.08 10.76 -6.57
N PRO A 103 -10.79 11.77 -7.42
CA PRO A 103 -9.47 11.85 -8.06
C PRO A 103 -8.32 12.08 -7.07
N GLN A 104 -8.56 12.64 -5.88
CA GLN A 104 -7.50 12.73 -4.86
C GLN A 104 -7.19 11.35 -4.28
N PHE A 105 -8.19 10.55 -3.95
CA PHE A 105 -7.97 9.21 -3.44
C PHE A 105 -7.33 8.28 -4.49
N LEU A 106 -7.73 8.37 -5.76
CA LEU A 106 -7.09 7.60 -6.84
C LEU A 106 -5.62 7.99 -7.05
N ALA A 107 -5.29 9.28 -6.91
CA ALA A 107 -3.90 9.72 -6.92
C ALA A 107 -3.12 9.17 -5.73
N ALA A 108 -3.71 9.18 -4.52
CA ALA A 108 -3.10 8.61 -3.33
C ALA A 108 -2.85 7.10 -3.50
N GLU A 109 -3.80 6.34 -4.04
CA GLU A 109 -3.64 4.91 -4.33
C GLU A 109 -2.46 4.66 -5.28
N ALA A 110 -2.42 5.36 -6.41
CA ALA A 110 -1.37 5.15 -7.41
C ALA A 110 0.02 5.47 -6.84
N ILE A 111 0.15 6.58 -6.10
CA ILE A 111 1.42 6.99 -5.51
C ILE A 111 1.84 6.02 -4.40
N ALA A 112 0.92 5.58 -3.53
CA ALA A 112 1.24 4.65 -2.45
C ALA A 112 1.68 3.28 -2.98
N ARG A 113 0.99 2.74 -3.99
CA ARG A 113 1.41 1.50 -4.67
C ARG A 113 2.80 1.63 -5.27
N TYR A 114 3.04 2.71 -6.00
CA TYR A 114 4.35 2.94 -6.60
C TYR A 114 5.44 3.09 -5.53
N ALA A 115 5.18 3.82 -4.45
CA ALA A 115 6.10 3.95 -3.32
C ALA A 115 6.43 2.60 -2.67
N ALA A 116 5.44 1.72 -2.51
CA ALA A 116 5.65 0.36 -1.98
C ALA A 116 6.49 -0.52 -2.93
N SER A 117 6.36 -0.35 -4.25
CA SER A 117 7.15 -1.13 -5.22
C SER A 117 8.57 -0.60 -5.45
N MET A 118 8.87 0.65 -5.08
CA MET A 118 10.15 1.29 -5.36
C MET A 118 11.37 0.59 -4.77
N PRO A 119 11.35 0.07 -3.52
CA PRO A 119 12.45 -0.71 -2.99
C PRO A 119 12.78 -1.92 -3.87
N HIS A 120 11.79 -2.71 -4.28
CA HIS A 120 12.01 -3.87 -5.15
C HIS A 120 12.52 -3.50 -6.55
N LEU A 121 11.99 -2.42 -7.14
CA LEU A 121 12.53 -1.91 -8.41
C LEU A 121 13.98 -1.46 -8.29
N LEU A 122 14.37 -1.00 -7.10
CA LEU A 122 15.74 -0.62 -6.79
C LEU A 122 16.62 -1.86 -6.59
N GLU A 123 16.14 -2.87 -5.88
CA GLU A 123 16.81 -4.17 -5.74
C GLU A 123 17.12 -4.78 -7.11
N ASP A 124 16.12 -4.86 -8.00
CA ASP A 124 16.30 -5.35 -9.38
C ASP A 124 17.38 -4.57 -10.14
N ARG A 125 17.43 -3.25 -9.94
CA ARG A 125 18.40 -2.36 -10.60
C ARG A 125 19.82 -2.55 -10.09
N VAL A 126 19.99 -2.79 -8.79
CA VAL A 126 21.32 -2.79 -8.14
C VAL A 126 21.89 -4.19 -7.89
N LEU A 127 21.03 -5.20 -7.73
CA LEU A 127 21.39 -6.59 -7.46
C LEU A 127 21.11 -7.51 -8.66
N GLY A 128 20.11 -7.20 -9.48
CA GLY A 128 19.74 -8.02 -10.65
C GLY A 128 20.79 -8.07 -11.77
N GLY A 129 21.86 -7.28 -11.67
CA GLY A 129 23.01 -7.35 -12.57
C GLY A 129 24.11 -8.32 -12.14
N GLU A 130 24.12 -8.77 -10.88
CA GLU A 130 25.19 -9.64 -10.36
C GLU A 130 25.00 -11.12 -10.73
N GLU A 131 23.79 -11.56 -11.10
CA GLU A 131 23.52 -12.95 -11.48
C GLU A 131 23.94 -13.30 -12.93
N HIS A 132 24.31 -12.32 -13.76
CA HIS A 132 24.56 -12.56 -15.19
C HIS A 132 26.05 -12.75 -15.57
N ASP A 133 27.00 -12.52 -14.65
CA ASP A 133 28.44 -12.55 -14.93
C ASP A 133 29.15 -13.86 -14.50
N GLU A 134 28.48 -14.81 -13.85
CA GLU A 134 29.13 -16.06 -13.39
C GLU A 134 29.12 -17.22 -14.42
N SER A 135 28.68 -17.02 -15.67
CA SER A 135 28.55 -18.12 -16.65
C SER A 135 29.57 -18.18 -17.80
N ASP A 136 30.51 -17.23 -17.90
CA ASP A 136 31.45 -17.15 -19.05
C ASP A 136 32.92 -17.50 -18.74
N GLU A 137 33.24 -18.00 -17.54
CA GLU A 137 34.59 -18.50 -17.20
C GLU A 137 34.73 -20.04 -17.26
N ASP A 138 34.27 -20.70 -18.33
CA ASP A 138 34.79 -22.03 -18.64
C ASP A 138 34.58 -22.37 -20.11
N HIS A 139 35.51 -22.02 -21.00
CA HIS A 139 35.81 -22.74 -22.26
C HIS A 139 36.94 -22.08 -23.08
N HIS A 140 38.17 -22.11 -22.58
CA HIS A 140 39.34 -22.15 -23.46
C HIS A 140 40.38 -23.11 -22.90
N LYS A 141 40.26 -24.38 -23.35
CA LYS A 141 41.36 -25.35 -23.41
C LYS A 141 42.17 -25.13 -24.69
#